data_AF-X6JF45-F1
#
_entry.id   AF-X6JF45-F1
#
_cell.length_a   1.000
_cell.length_b   1.000
_cell.length_c   1.000
_cell.angle_alpha   90.00
_cell.angle_beta   90.00
_cell.angle_gamma   90.00
#
_symmetry.space_group_name_H-M   'P 1'
#
loop_
_entity.id
_entity.type
_entity.pdbx_description
1 polymer ?
#
loop_
_entity_poly.entity_id
_entity_poly.type
_entity_poly.pdbx_seq_one_letter_code
_entity_poly.pdbx_strand_id
1 'polypeptide(L)' 'MSVLETMCEEKGLSKTALVRQALRLYKSVDDRLARGEKVFVESADKSEKVELMVL' A
#
# COMPACT_ATOMS: atom_id res chain seq x y z
N MET A 1 -12.11 -0.34 11.98
CA MET A 1 -12.05 -1.75 11.53
C MET A 1 -12.88 -2.03 10.28
N SER A 2 -13.90 -1.21 9.95
CA SER A 2 -14.75 -1.38 8.75
C SER A 2 -13.98 -1.50 7.43
N VAL A 3 -12.97 -0.64 7.21
CA VAL A 3 -12.13 -0.69 5.99
C VAL A 3 -11.45 -2.05 5.82
N LEU A 4 -10.92 -2.62 6.90
CA LEU A 4 -10.28 -3.94 6.86
C LEU A 4 -11.29 -5.02 6.48
N GLU A 5 -12.51 -4.93 7.00
CA GLU A 5 -13.58 -5.90 6.76
C GLU A 5 -14.07 -5.86 5.32
N THR A 6 -14.39 -4.67 4.80
CA THR A 6 -14.76 -4.49 3.39
C THR A 6 -13.68 -5.01 2.44
N MET A 7 -12.41 -4.69 2.71
CA MET A 7 -11.31 -5.19 1.87
C MET A 7 -11.11 -6.70 1.97
N CYS A 8 -11.38 -7.32 3.13
CA CYS A 8 -11.34 -8.78 3.28
C CYS A 8 -12.43 -9.44 2.46
N GLU A 9 -13.65 -8.89 2.48
CA GLU A 9 -14.79 -9.37 1.70
C GLU A 9 -14.52 -9.26 0.19
N GLU A 10 -14.13 -8.08 -0.29
CA GLU A 10 -13.86 -7.82 -1.71
C GLU A 10 -12.74 -8.71 -2.27
N LYS A 11 -11.71 -8.99 -1.46
CA LYS A 11 -10.52 -9.74 -1.90
C LYS A 11 -10.60 -11.23 -1.57
N GLY A 12 -11.61 -11.68 -0.84
CA GLY A 12 -11.72 -13.07 -0.37
C GLY A 12 -10.56 -13.48 0.55
N LEU A 13 -10.04 -12.55 1.37
CA LEU A 13 -8.89 -12.79 2.25
C LEU A 13 -9.32 -12.79 3.72
N SER A 14 -8.64 -13.59 4.53
CA SER A 14 -8.76 -13.43 5.99
C SER A 14 -8.09 -12.13 6.45
N LYS A 15 -8.57 -11.57 7.57
CA LYS A 15 -7.98 -10.38 8.21
C LYS A 15 -6.46 -10.52 8.39
N THR A 16 -5.99 -11.69 8.84
CA THR A 16 -4.56 -11.98 9.02
C THR A 16 -3.80 -12.04 7.69
N ALA A 17 -4.41 -12.57 6.62
CA ALA A 17 -3.78 -12.60 5.30
C ALA A 17 -3.64 -11.18 4.72
N LEU A 18 -4.71 -10.38 4.82
CA LEU A 18 -4.72 -9.00 4.35
C LEU A 18 -3.72 -8.12 5.11
N VAL A 19 -3.66 -8.22 6.44
CA VAL A 19 -2.69 -7.47 7.27
C VAL A 19 -1.25 -7.87 6.93
N ARG A 20 -0.95 -9.16 6.76
CA ARG A 20 0.41 -9.59 6.34
C ARG A 20 0.78 -9.02 4.97
N GLN A 21 -0.17 -8.93 4.04
CA GLN A 21 0.09 -8.33 2.74
C GLN A 21 0.35 -6.82 2.85
N ALA A 22 -0.44 -6.10 3.66
CA ALA A 22 -0.23 -4.67 3.91
C ALA A 22 1.14 -4.40 4.56
N LEU A 23 1.54 -5.21 5.55
CA LEU A 23 2.86 -5.07 6.19
C LEU A 23 4.03 -5.29 5.23
N ARG A 24 3.91 -6.24 4.30
CA ARG A 24 4.94 -6.44 3.25
C ARG A 24 5.05 -5.23 2.33
N LEU A 25 3.92 -4.66 1.93
CA LEU A 25 3.90 -3.44 1.12
C LEU A 25 4.54 -2.27 1.87
N TYR A 26 4.15 -2.08 3.14
CA TYR A 26 4.68 -1.04 4.00
C TYR A 26 6.21 -1.15 4.14
N LYS A 27 6.73 -2.33 4.51
CA LYS A 27 8.18 -2.56 4.59
C LYS A 27 8.89 -2.27 3.26
N SER A 28 8.29 -2.66 2.14
CA SER A 28 8.84 -2.42 0.80
C SER A 28 8.95 -0.92 0.48
N VAL A 29 8.01 -0.10 0.96
CA VAL A 29 8.07 1.36 0.85
C VAL A 29 9.16 1.91 1.78
N ASP A 30 9.17 1.52 3.05
CA ASP A 30 10.17 1.95 4.03
C ASP A 30 11.60 1.67 3.56
N ASP A 31 11.85 0.46 3.05
CA ASP A 31 13.17 0.07 2.57
C ASP A 31 13.65 0.99 1.43
N ARG A 32 12.75 1.51 0.59
CA ARG A 32 13.07 2.47 -0.50
C ARG A 32 13.35 3.86 0.05
N LEU A 33 12.48 4.35 0.94
CA LEU A 33 12.65 5.64 1.58
C LEU A 33 13.96 5.71 2.39
N ALA A 34 14.30 4.63 3.09
CA ALA A 34 15.56 4.52 3.84
C ALA A 34 16.82 4.60 2.95
N ARG A 35 16.70 4.29 1.66
CA ARG A 35 17.78 4.46 0.67
C ARG A 35 17.78 5.85 0.02
N GLY A 36 16.90 6.75 0.44
CA GLY A 36 16.72 8.08 -0.16
C GLY A 36 15.99 8.06 -1.50
N GLU A 37 15.34 6.94 -1.85
CA GLU A 37 14.55 6.84 -3.08
C GLU A 37 13.20 7.55 -2.90
N LYS A 38 12.70 8.15 -4.00
CA LYS A 38 11.32 8.67 -4.05
C LYS A 38 10.37 7.57 -4.52
N VAL A 39 9.25 7.42 -3.83
CA VAL A 39 8.18 6.47 -4.19
C VAL A 39 7.02 7.27 -4.78
N PHE A 40 6.53 6.86 -5.94
CA PHE A 40 5.38 7.48 -6.61
C PHE A 40 4.28 6.45 -6.81
N VAL A 41 3.03 6.89 -6.69
CA VAL A 41 1.86 6.12 -7.09
C VAL A 41 1.37 6.63 -8.43
N GLU A 42 1.19 5.70 -9.38
CA GLU A 42 0.68 5.99 -10.71
C GLU A 42 -0.79 5.60 -10.79
N SER A 43 -1.60 6.43 -11.45
CA SER A 43 -2.98 6.10 -11.79
C SER A 43 -3.04 5.76 -13.28
N ALA A 44 -3.67 4.64 -13.63
CA ALA A 44 -3.71 4.15 -15.02
C ALA A 44 -4.39 5.12 -16.00
N ASP A 45 -5.19 6.05 -15.49
CA ASP A 45 -5.99 7.04 -16.22
C ASP A 45 -5.38 8.46 -16.20
N LYS A 46 -4.28 8.69 -15.48
CA LYS A 46 -3.63 10.00 -15.38
C LYS A 46 -2.12 9.89 -15.59
N SER A 47 -1.59 10.75 -16.46
CA SER A 47 -0.13 10.88 -16.67
C SER A 47 0.59 11.52 -15.46
N GLU A 48 -0.16 12.08 -14.51
CA GLU A 48 0.39 12.70 -13.31
C GLU A 48 0.74 11.65 -12.25
N LYS A 49 2.02 11.61 -11.87
CA LYS A 49 2.50 10.80 -10.74
C LYS A 49 2.39 11.60 -9.46
N VAL A 50 1.80 11.01 -8.41
CA VAL A 50 1.74 11.64 -7.09
C VAL A 50 2.84 11.05 -6.20
N GLU A 51 3.64 11.92 -5.57
CA GLU A 51 4.67 11.50 -4.62
C GLU A 51 4.01 10.92 -3.37
N LEU A 52 4.40 9.70 -2.99
CA LEU A 52 3.91 9.03 -1.81
C LEU A 52 4.62 9.61 -0.58
N MET A 53 3.92 10.41 0.21
CA MET A 53 4.37 10.82 1.54
C MET A 53 3.90 9.81 2.58
N VAL A 54 4.83 9.23 3.33
CA VAL A 54 4.53 8.41 4.52
C VAL A 54 4.81 9.29 5.75
N LEU A 55 3.86 9.35 6.69
CA LEU A 55 3.94 10.12 7.94
C LEU A 55 4.87 9.47 8.95
#